data_AF-X1HPL7-F1
#
_entry.id   AF-X1HPL7-F1
#
_cell.length_a   1.000
_cell.length_b   1.000
_cell.length_c   1.000
_cell.angle_alpha   90.00
_cell.angle_beta   90.00
_cell.angle_gamma   90.00
#
_symmetry.space_group_name_H-M   'P 1'
#
loop_
_entity.id
_entity.type
_entity.pdbx_description
1 polymer ?
#
loop_
_entity_poly.entity_id
_entity_poly.type
_entity_poly.pdbx_seq_one_letter_code
_entity_poly.pdbx_strand_id
1 'polypeptide(L)'
;MITEEQWNKMLLTLVPVVTGITSIALGLLALTRSSPLGRRAYHLDGQYLVSVRYPGQLNDIREFVQPHNPDVIAVYSQVRPDPWALYDFVCRNIDYRRDWGEFWQTPSETLRGYGDCEDSSNLLTSLLRNFTNAYTV
;
A
#
# COMPACT_ATOMS: atom_id res chain seq x y z
N MET A 1 18.75 6.51 55.11
CA MET A 1 17.67 7.50 55.02
C MET A 1 18.15 8.58 54.07
N ILE A 2 17.61 8.65 52.86
CA ILE A 2 18.04 9.66 51.86
C ILE A 2 17.46 11.01 52.32
N THR A 3 18.29 12.04 52.39
CA THR A 3 17.85 13.37 52.82
C THR A 3 17.04 14.06 51.71
N GLU A 4 16.17 15.02 52.04
CA GLU A 4 15.38 15.75 51.03
C GLU A 4 16.27 16.43 49.97
N GLU A 5 17.46 16.89 50.35
CA GLU A 5 18.41 17.51 49.44
C GLU A 5 18.99 16.49 48.43
N GLN A 6 19.21 15.25 48.86
CA GLN A 6 19.60 14.15 47.98
C GLN A 6 18.46 13.75 47.04
N TRP A 7 17.22 13.75 47.53
CA TRP A 7 16.03 13.52 46.71
C TRP A 7 15.84 14.59 45.62
N ASN A 8 16.00 15.86 45.97
CA ASN A 8 15.88 16.97 45.02
C ASN A 8 17.00 16.96 43.96
N LYS A 9 18.23 16.65 44.35
CA LYS A 9 19.35 16.48 43.40
C LYS A 9 19.10 15.31 42.44
N MET A 10 18.55 14.19 42.94
CA MET A 10 18.24 13.01 42.12
C MET A 10 17.09 13.27 41.14
N LEU A 11 16.04 13.97 41.57
CA LEU A 11 14.94 14.42 40.69
C LEU A 11 15.44 15.39 39.61
N LEU A 12 16.23 16.39 39.97
CA LEU A 12 16.80 17.36 39.02
C LEU A 12 17.76 16.73 38.01
N THR A 13 18.46 15.64 38.36
CA THR A 13 19.31 14.89 37.42
C THR A 13 18.51 13.92 36.53
N LEU A 14 17.38 13.39 37.00
CA LEU A 14 16.55 12.45 36.23
C LEU A 14 15.56 13.13 35.27
N VAL A 15 15.06 14.33 35.59
CA VAL A 15 14.09 15.06 34.74
C VAL A 15 14.60 15.35 33.32
N PRO A 16 15.86 15.75 33.08
CA PRO A 16 16.39 15.95 31.72
C PRO A 16 16.59 14.63 30.97
N VAL A 17 16.83 13.53 31.69
CA VAL A 17 17.08 12.20 31.10
C VAL A 17 15.77 11.57 30.62
N VAL A 18 14.69 11.68 31.40
CA VAL A 18 13.38 11.15 31.01
C VAL A 18 12.78 11.96 29.84
N THR A 19 12.90 13.29 29.87
CA THR A 19 12.43 14.15 28.76
C THR A 19 13.27 14.00 27.49
N GLY A 20 14.59 13.78 27.63
CA GLY A 20 15.48 13.49 26.50
C GLY A 20 15.18 12.14 25.83
N ILE A 21 14.95 11.08 26.60
CA ILE A 21 14.66 9.73 26.06
C ILE A 21 13.29 9.69 25.37
N THR A 22 12.26 10.34 25.92
CA THR A 22 10.97 10.45 25.23
C THR A 22 11.08 11.26 23.94
N SER A 23 11.92 12.30 23.92
CA SER A 23 12.14 13.12 22.73
C SER A 23 12.95 12.39 21.64
N ILE A 24 13.90 11.53 22.03
CA ILE A 24 14.61 10.65 21.09
C ILE A 24 13.69 9.56 20.58
N ALA A 25 12.87 8.92 21.42
CA ALA A 25 11.90 7.92 20.98
C ALA A 25 10.83 8.52 20.04
N LEU A 26 10.30 9.71 20.38
CA LEU A 26 9.42 10.48 19.50
C LEU A 26 10.13 10.96 18.25
N GLY A 27 11.42 11.33 18.34
CA GLY A 27 12.25 11.71 17.20
C GLY A 27 12.52 10.54 16.25
N LEU A 28 12.77 9.34 16.78
CA LEU A 28 12.92 8.09 16.02
C LEU A 28 11.58 7.63 15.43
N LEU A 29 10.46 7.79 16.15
CA LEU A 29 9.11 7.54 15.64
C LEU A 29 8.68 8.57 14.58
N ALA A 30 9.09 9.83 14.73
CA ALA A 30 8.88 10.87 13.74
C ALA A 30 9.73 10.61 12.51
N LEU A 31 11.02 10.25 12.68
CA LEU A 31 11.93 9.87 11.60
C LEU A 31 11.47 8.59 10.87
N THR A 32 10.79 7.65 11.53
CA THR A 32 10.18 6.50 10.82
C THR A 32 8.93 6.91 10.05
N ARG A 33 8.19 7.94 10.49
CA ARG A 33 7.06 8.54 9.73
C ARG A 33 7.47 9.52 8.63
N SER A 34 8.60 10.22 8.77
CA SER A 34 9.08 11.27 7.85
C SER A 34 10.35 10.90 7.09
N SER A 35 10.85 9.67 7.28
CA SER A 35 11.88 9.07 6.44
C SER A 35 11.43 9.07 4.96
N PRO A 36 12.36 8.97 4.00
CA PRO A 36 12.02 8.56 2.63
C PRO A 36 11.16 7.28 2.54
N LEU A 37 10.96 6.55 3.64
CA LEU A 37 9.93 5.53 3.90
C LEU A 37 8.47 6.03 3.75
N GLY A 38 8.21 7.33 3.83
CA GLY A 38 6.87 7.91 3.60
C GLY A 38 6.57 8.19 2.13
N ARG A 39 7.60 8.23 1.27
CA ARG A 39 7.44 8.47 -0.16
C ARG A 39 7.22 7.12 -0.86
N ARG A 40 5.96 6.76 -1.09
CA ARG A 40 5.60 5.45 -1.67
C ARG A 40 5.74 5.38 -3.17
N ALA A 41 5.76 6.53 -3.84
CA ALA A 41 5.89 6.65 -5.29
C ALA A 41 7.12 7.49 -5.66
N TYR A 42 7.90 6.99 -6.60
CA TYR A 42 9.10 7.61 -7.15
C TYR A 42 8.94 7.74 -8.65
N HIS A 43 9.38 8.85 -9.23
CA HIS A 43 9.44 9.03 -10.67
C HIS A 43 10.90 8.97 -11.12
N LEU A 44 11.27 7.91 -11.86
CA LEU A 44 12.63 7.65 -12.31
C LEU A 44 12.60 7.21 -13.78
N ASP A 45 13.33 7.90 -14.66
CA ASP A 45 13.49 7.53 -16.07
C ASP A 45 12.17 7.24 -16.83
N GLY A 46 11.12 8.02 -16.53
CA GLY A 46 9.79 7.87 -17.14
C GLY A 46 8.96 6.72 -16.57
N GLN A 47 9.40 6.11 -15.47
CA GLN A 47 8.67 5.09 -14.72
C GLN A 47 8.15 5.66 -13.41
N TYR A 48 6.99 5.18 -12.99
CA TYR A 48 6.44 5.44 -11.65
C TYR A 48 6.66 4.18 -10.82
N LEU A 49 7.67 4.22 -9.95
CA LEU A 49 8.05 3.11 -9.08
C LEU A 49 7.34 3.23 -7.73
N VAL A 50 6.77 2.13 -7.26
CA VAL A 50 5.98 2.09 -6.02
C VAL A 50 6.45 0.98 -5.07
N SER A 51 6.52 1.30 -3.77
CA SER A 51 6.82 0.33 -2.70
C SER A 51 5.55 -0.10 -1.97
N VAL A 52 4.79 -0.99 -2.61
CA VAL A 52 3.40 -1.34 -2.25
C VAL A 52 3.17 -2.85 -2.14
N ARG A 53 4.22 -3.65 -1.96
CA ARG A 53 4.10 -5.11 -1.79
C ARG A 53 5.01 -5.61 -0.67
N TYR A 54 6.27 -5.86 -0.98
CA TYR A 54 7.24 -6.39 -0.02
C TYR A 54 8.28 -5.32 0.35
N PRO A 55 8.76 -5.30 1.62
CA PRO A 55 9.76 -4.32 2.05
C PRO A 55 11.00 -4.31 1.15
N GLY A 56 11.38 -3.12 0.69
CA GLY A 56 12.55 -2.92 -0.18
C GLY A 56 12.29 -3.24 -1.66
N GLN A 57 11.12 -3.76 -2.02
CA GLN A 57 10.72 -3.94 -3.41
C GLN A 57 10.13 -2.64 -3.96
N LEU A 58 10.60 -2.27 -5.15
CA LEU A 58 10.02 -1.25 -6.00
C LEU A 58 9.46 -1.93 -7.24
N ASN A 59 8.22 -1.65 -7.58
CA ASN A 59 7.56 -2.15 -8.79
C ASN A 59 7.17 -0.98 -9.67
N ASP A 60 7.23 -1.11 -10.99
CA ASP A 60 6.56 -0.14 -11.85
C ASP A 60 5.05 -0.24 -11.65
N ILE A 61 4.37 0.88 -11.45
CA ILE A 61 2.91 0.93 -11.23
C ILE A 61 2.12 0.21 -12.34
N ARG A 62 2.68 0.13 -13.56
CA ARG A 62 2.07 -0.53 -14.71
C ARG A 62 2.08 -2.04 -14.61
N GLU A 63 2.92 -2.63 -13.75
CA GLU A 63 3.02 -4.09 -13.55
C GLU A 63 1.76 -4.69 -12.90
N PHE A 64 0.94 -3.86 -12.25
CA PHE A 64 -0.32 -4.28 -11.62
C PHE A 64 -1.48 -4.35 -12.62
N VAL A 65 -1.32 -3.77 -13.81
CA VAL A 65 -2.30 -3.82 -14.89
C VAL A 65 -1.86 -4.85 -15.93
N GLN A 66 -2.42 -6.05 -15.87
CA GLN A 66 -1.96 -7.23 -16.61
C GLN A 66 -3.04 -7.76 -17.57
N PRO A 67 -3.32 -7.09 -18.70
CA PRO A 67 -4.34 -7.54 -19.64
C PRO A 67 -4.06 -8.93 -20.24
N HIS A 68 -2.79 -9.30 -20.36
CA HIS A 68 -2.35 -10.58 -20.91
C HIS A 68 -2.20 -11.69 -19.85
N ASN A 69 -2.58 -11.43 -18.59
CA ASN A 69 -2.55 -12.46 -17.56
C ASN A 69 -3.58 -13.57 -17.90
N PRO A 70 -3.20 -14.86 -17.90
CA PRO A 70 -4.10 -15.96 -18.26
C PRO A 70 -5.42 -15.99 -17.50
N ASP A 71 -5.43 -15.63 -16.21
CA ASP A 71 -6.65 -15.60 -15.39
C ASP A 71 -7.56 -14.44 -15.80
N VAL A 72 -6.97 -13.27 -16.13
CA VAL A 72 -7.70 -12.12 -16.69
C VAL A 72 -8.30 -12.47 -18.05
N ILE A 73 -7.54 -13.14 -18.92
CA ILE A 73 -8.02 -13.63 -20.22
C ILE A 73 -9.16 -14.63 -20.05
N ALA A 74 -9.05 -15.55 -19.08
CA ALA A 74 -10.07 -16.54 -18.81
C ALA A 74 -11.39 -15.87 -18.42
N VAL A 75 -11.37 -14.91 -17.50
CA VAL A 75 -12.55 -14.12 -17.12
C VAL A 75 -13.09 -13.32 -18.30
N TYR A 76 -12.23 -12.57 -18.99
CA TYR A 76 -12.63 -11.75 -20.13
C TYR A 76 -13.30 -12.59 -21.24
N SER A 77 -12.78 -13.79 -21.51
CA SER A 77 -13.35 -14.69 -22.53
C SER A 77 -14.76 -15.18 -22.19
N GLN A 78 -15.08 -15.30 -20.89
CA GLN A 78 -16.39 -15.70 -20.39
C GLN A 78 -17.38 -14.52 -20.42
N VAL A 79 -16.95 -13.35 -19.94
CA VAL A 79 -17.82 -12.16 -19.79
C VAL A 79 -18.04 -11.42 -21.11
N ARG A 80 -17.05 -11.42 -22.02
CA ARG A 80 -17.02 -10.70 -23.33
C ARG A 80 -16.72 -9.19 -23.20
N PRO A 81 -16.38 -8.50 -24.30
CA PRO A 81 -16.07 -7.06 -24.31
C PRO A 81 -17.29 -6.16 -24.07
N ASP A 82 -17.79 -6.15 -22.84
CA ASP A 82 -18.79 -5.21 -22.36
C ASP A 82 -18.32 -4.54 -21.06
N PRO A 83 -18.10 -3.22 -21.04
CA PRO A 83 -17.58 -2.52 -19.86
C PRO A 83 -18.45 -2.71 -18.61
N TRP A 84 -19.77 -2.75 -18.75
CA TRP A 84 -20.70 -2.86 -17.62
C TRP A 84 -20.75 -4.28 -17.07
N ALA A 85 -20.71 -5.30 -17.93
CA ALA A 85 -20.65 -6.69 -17.51
C ALA A 85 -19.32 -7.02 -16.83
N LEU A 86 -18.20 -6.45 -17.30
CA LEU A 86 -16.90 -6.61 -16.64
C LEU A 86 -16.85 -5.90 -15.28
N TYR A 87 -17.44 -4.69 -15.19
CA TYR A 87 -17.61 -4.00 -13.93
C TYR A 87 -18.49 -4.78 -12.95
N ASP A 88 -19.66 -5.25 -13.41
CA ASP A 88 -20.59 -6.07 -12.62
C ASP A 88 -19.94 -7.38 -12.15
N PHE A 89 -19.13 -8.03 -13.01
CA PHE A 89 -18.32 -9.18 -12.61
C PHE A 89 -17.42 -8.84 -11.42
N VAL A 90 -16.64 -7.76 -11.48
CA VAL A 90 -15.75 -7.36 -10.38
C VAL A 90 -16.56 -7.10 -9.11
N CYS A 91 -17.65 -6.32 -9.20
CA CYS A 91 -18.48 -5.99 -8.04
C CYS A 91 -19.13 -7.22 -7.38
N ARG A 92 -19.44 -8.28 -8.14
CA ARG A 92 -20.10 -9.48 -7.61
C ARG A 92 -19.14 -10.54 -7.10
N ASN A 93 -17.88 -10.52 -7.55
CA ASN A 93 -16.94 -11.61 -7.27
C ASN A 93 -15.78 -11.19 -6.38
N ILE A 94 -15.57 -9.88 -6.15
CA ILE A 94 -14.47 -9.37 -5.33
C ILE A 94 -15.04 -8.73 -4.06
N ASP A 95 -14.81 -9.40 -2.92
CA ASP A 95 -15.17 -8.87 -1.62
C ASP A 95 -14.20 -7.74 -1.21
N TYR A 96 -14.75 -6.56 -0.92
CA TYR A 96 -13.95 -5.43 -0.46
C TYR A 96 -13.31 -5.73 0.90
N ARG A 97 -11.97 -5.68 0.97
CA ARG A 97 -11.23 -5.85 2.21
C ARG A 97 -10.32 -4.66 2.44
N ARG A 98 -10.57 -3.93 3.52
CA ARG A 98 -9.67 -2.89 3.98
C ARG A 98 -8.41 -3.50 4.56
N ASP A 99 -7.27 -3.08 4.07
CA ASP A 99 -5.95 -3.46 4.57
C ASP A 99 -5.39 -2.39 5.53
N TRP A 100 -4.40 -2.79 6.34
CA TRP A 100 -3.67 -1.91 7.25
C TRP A 100 -2.25 -1.76 6.71
N GLY A 101 -2.08 -0.90 5.72
CA GLY A 101 -0.84 -0.78 4.97
C GLY A 101 -1.13 -0.38 3.53
N GLU A 102 -0.21 -0.72 2.64
CA GLU A 102 -0.52 -0.84 1.21
C GLU A 102 0.03 -2.18 0.79
N PHE A 103 -0.82 -3.05 0.24
CA PHE A 103 -0.39 -4.28 -0.40
C PHE A 103 -1.16 -4.50 -1.70
N TRP A 104 -0.65 -3.94 -2.79
CA TRP A 104 -1.27 -4.05 -4.09
C TRP A 104 -1.17 -5.49 -4.58
N GLN A 105 -2.31 -6.10 -4.84
CA GLN A 105 -2.43 -7.43 -5.42
C GLN A 105 -2.26 -7.38 -6.94
N THR A 106 -1.80 -8.50 -7.49
CA THR A 106 -1.91 -8.75 -8.92
C THR A 106 -3.34 -9.16 -9.27
N PRO A 107 -3.78 -9.02 -10.53
CA PRO A 107 -5.09 -9.48 -10.94
C PRO A 107 -5.41 -10.94 -10.57
N SER A 108 -4.43 -11.86 -10.69
CA SER A 108 -4.61 -13.27 -10.26
C SER A 108 -4.82 -13.42 -8.75
N GLU A 109 -4.19 -12.58 -7.94
CA GLU A 109 -4.39 -12.57 -6.49
C GLU A 109 -5.77 -12.01 -6.14
N THR A 110 -6.18 -10.90 -6.75
CA THR A 110 -7.51 -10.30 -6.57
C THR A 110 -8.63 -11.27 -6.98
N LEU A 111 -8.45 -12.01 -8.09
CA LEU A 111 -9.38 -13.03 -8.58
C LEU A 111 -9.59 -14.21 -7.61
N ARG A 112 -8.86 -14.28 -6.50
CA ARG A 112 -9.18 -15.18 -5.37
C ARG A 112 -10.40 -14.72 -4.56
N GLY A 113 -10.97 -13.58 -4.93
CA GLY A 113 -12.27 -13.11 -4.46
C GLY A 113 -12.21 -11.98 -3.42
N TYR A 114 -11.08 -11.30 -3.28
CA TYR A 114 -10.99 -10.15 -2.38
C TYR A 114 -9.93 -9.14 -2.81
N GLY A 115 -10.14 -7.89 -2.41
CA GLY A 115 -9.19 -6.79 -2.63
C GLY A 115 -9.76 -5.48 -2.09
N ASP A 116 -8.93 -4.45 -2.04
CA ASP A 116 -9.33 -3.08 -1.75
C ASP A 116 -9.63 -2.30 -3.04
N CYS A 117 -9.49 -0.97 -2.99
CA CYS A 117 -9.83 -0.10 -4.10
C CYS A 117 -8.87 -0.23 -5.27
N GLU A 118 -7.57 -0.27 -5.02
CA GLU A 118 -6.56 -0.40 -6.08
C GLU A 118 -6.61 -1.78 -6.71
N ASP A 119 -6.82 -2.84 -5.92
CA ASP A 119 -6.86 -4.21 -6.39
C ASP A 119 -8.01 -4.40 -7.39
N SER A 120 -9.19 -3.94 -6.98
CA SER A 120 -10.40 -4.00 -7.79
C SER A 120 -10.27 -3.16 -9.06
N SER A 121 -9.66 -1.97 -8.94
CA SER A 121 -9.45 -1.06 -10.07
C SER A 121 -8.42 -1.60 -11.06
N ASN A 122 -7.32 -2.17 -10.57
CA ASN A 122 -6.29 -2.78 -11.40
C ASN A 122 -6.79 -4.04 -12.13
N LEU A 123 -7.60 -4.87 -11.46
CA LEU A 123 -8.28 -5.99 -12.10
C LEU A 123 -9.24 -5.52 -13.21
N LEU A 124 -10.11 -4.56 -12.91
CA LEU A 124 -11.05 -4.02 -13.90
C LEU A 124 -10.32 -3.40 -15.10
N THR A 125 -9.30 -2.60 -14.85
CA THR A 125 -8.47 -2.01 -15.91
C THR A 125 -7.79 -3.10 -16.75
N SER A 126 -7.30 -4.17 -16.14
CA SER A 126 -6.71 -5.31 -16.84
C SER A 126 -7.73 -5.99 -17.77
N LEU A 127 -8.97 -6.15 -17.33
CA LEU A 127 -10.06 -6.69 -18.15
C LEU A 127 -10.40 -5.75 -19.32
N LEU A 128 -10.61 -4.45 -19.04
CA LEU A 128 -10.96 -3.46 -20.06
C LEU A 128 -9.88 -3.29 -21.14
N ARG A 129 -8.60 -3.41 -20.76
CA ARG A 129 -7.46 -3.31 -21.68
C ARG A 129 -7.41 -4.40 -22.75
N ASN A 130 -8.28 -5.41 -22.68
CA ASN A 130 -8.44 -6.40 -23.75
C ASN A 130 -9.20 -5.87 -24.99
N PHE A 131 -9.88 -4.72 -24.90
CA PHE A 131 -10.61 -4.15 -26.06
C PHE A 131 -10.66 -2.62 -26.10
N THR A 132 -10.20 -1.93 -25.05
CA THR A 132 -10.13 -0.47 -25.02
C THR A 132 -8.86 0.02 -24.33
N ASN A 133 -8.53 1.31 -24.45
CA ASN A 133 -7.37 1.89 -23.79
C ASN A 133 -7.76 2.45 -22.41
N ALA A 134 -7.91 1.57 -21.42
CA ALA A 134 -8.24 1.92 -20.04
C ALA A 134 -6.99 2.11 -19.16
N TYR A 135 -7.12 2.91 -18.10
CA TYR A 135 -6.10 3.15 -17.09
C TYR A 135 -6.71 3.33 -15.69
N THR A 136 -5.97 2.97 -14.64
CA THR A 136 -6.31 3.20 -13.23
C THR A 136 -5.83 4.59 -12.80
N VAL A 137 -6.60 5.29 -11.96
CA VAL A 137 -6.31 6.65 -11.45
C VAL A 137 -6.13 6.69 -9.94
#